data_AF-A0A376S9K6-F1
#
_entry.id   AF-A0A376S9K6-F1
#
_cell.length_a   1.000
_cell.length_b   1.000
_cell.length_c   1.000
_cell.angle_alpha   90.00
_cell.angle_beta   90.00
_cell.angle_gamma   90.00
#
_symmetry.space_group_name_H-M   'P 1'
#
loop_
_entity.id
_entity.type
_entity.pdbx_description
1 polymer ?
#
loop_
_entity_poly.entity_id
_entity_poly.type
_entity_poly.pdbx_seq_one_letter_code
_entity_poly.pdbx_strand_id
1 'polypeptide(L)'
;MFAGRLENLTPPHNPLDVLAQQTVAAAAMDALQVDEWYSRVRRAAPWKDLPRRVFDATLDMLSGRYPSGDFSAFRPKLVWNRETGILTARPGAPIVGGYQRRHHSGSWHV
;
A
#
# COMPACT_ATOMS: atom_id res chain seq x y z
N MET A 1 -38.53 -19.66 -1.96
CA MET A 1 -37.11 -19.63 -1.56
C MET A 1 -36.29 -20.25 -2.68
N PHE A 2 -35.31 -19.55 -3.25
CA PHE A 2 -34.42 -20.12 -4.27
C PHE A 2 -33.60 -21.26 -3.66
N ALA A 3 -33.41 -22.35 -4.40
CA ALA A 3 -32.93 -23.66 -3.93
C ALA A 3 -31.44 -23.72 -3.50
N GLY A 4 -30.89 -22.69 -2.86
CA GLY A 4 -29.55 -22.70 -2.27
C GLY A 4 -28.39 -22.90 -3.25
N ARG A 5 -28.61 -22.75 -4.56
CA ARG A 5 -27.55 -22.79 -5.57
C ARG A 5 -26.84 -21.43 -5.59
N LEU A 6 -25.67 -21.37 -4.97
CA LEU A 6 -24.75 -20.22 -5.03
C LEU A 6 -23.66 -20.49 -6.08
N GLU A 7 -23.29 -19.49 -6.87
CA GLU A 7 -22.12 -19.60 -7.75
C GLU A 7 -20.84 -19.71 -6.93
N ASN A 8 -19.92 -20.56 -7.39
CA ASN A 8 -18.62 -20.73 -6.75
C ASN A 8 -17.77 -19.47 -6.98
N LEU A 9 -17.46 -18.72 -5.91
CA LEU A 9 -16.63 -17.52 -5.99
C LEU A 9 -15.15 -17.90 -5.93
N THR A 10 -14.38 -17.47 -6.93
CA THR A 10 -12.92 -17.61 -6.94
C THR A 10 -12.29 -16.28 -6.53
N PRO A 11 -11.54 -16.22 -5.42
CA PRO A 11 -10.86 -14.99 -5.02
C PRO A 11 -9.86 -14.53 -6.10
N PRO A 12 -9.75 -13.22 -6.36
CA PRO A 12 -8.74 -12.70 -7.26
C PRO A 12 -7.34 -12.98 -6.71
N HIS A 13 -6.42 -13.35 -7.61
CA HIS A 13 -5.04 -13.67 -7.26
C HIS A 13 -4.13 -12.49 -7.60
N ASN A 14 -3.33 -12.04 -6.63
CA ASN A 14 -2.41 -10.90 -6.72
C ASN A 14 -3.02 -9.61 -7.33
N PRO A 15 -4.12 -9.05 -6.79
CA PRO A 15 -4.66 -7.78 -7.28
C PRO A 15 -3.69 -6.62 -6.98
N LEU A 16 -2.87 -6.23 -7.96
CA LEU A 16 -1.77 -5.27 -7.77
C LEU A 16 -2.26 -3.84 -7.54
N ASP A 17 -3.40 -3.45 -8.09
CA ASP A 17 -3.97 -2.12 -7.85
C ASP A 17 -4.40 -1.95 -6.39
N VAL A 18 -4.99 -3.00 -5.80
CA VAL A 18 -5.37 -3.02 -4.38
C VAL A 18 -4.12 -3.00 -3.49
N LEU A 19 -3.09 -3.76 -3.85
CA LEU A 19 -1.79 -3.72 -3.17
C LEU A 19 -1.19 -2.30 -3.21
N ALA A 20 -1.25 -1.65 -4.36
CA ALA A 20 -0.73 -0.30 -4.54
C ALA A 20 -1.49 0.71 -3.66
N GLN A 21 -2.82 0.66 -3.66
CA GLN A 21 -3.66 1.50 -2.82
C GLN A 21 -3.40 1.29 -1.32
N GLN A 22 -3.33 0.03 -0.89
CA GLN A 22 -3.05 -0.33 0.51
C GLN A 22 -1.66 0.13 0.96
N THR A 23 -0.66 -0.01 0.09
CA THR A 23 0.70 0.43 0.39
C THR A 23 0.78 1.95 0.53
N VAL A 24 0.12 2.69 -0.35
CA VAL A 24 0.04 4.16 -0.25
C VAL A 24 -0.66 4.58 1.05
N ALA A 25 -1.77 3.95 1.39
CA ALA A 25 -2.49 4.24 2.63
C ALA A 25 -1.64 3.94 3.86
N ALA A 26 -0.94 2.80 3.90
CA ALA A 26 -0.08 2.42 5.02
C ALA A 26 1.11 3.38 5.18
N ALA A 27 1.80 3.72 4.09
CA ALA A 27 2.96 4.61 4.10
C ALA A 27 2.58 6.08 4.42
N ALA A 28 1.31 6.43 4.28
CA ALA A 28 0.79 7.74 4.69
C ALA A 28 0.51 7.85 6.19
N MET A 29 0.35 6.72 6.88
CA MET A 29 0.14 6.68 8.32
C MET A 29 1.47 6.59 9.08
N ASP A 30 2.43 5.82 8.55
CA ASP A 30 3.77 5.67 9.15
C ASP A 30 4.81 5.25 8.09
N ALA A 31 6.09 5.44 8.39
CA ALA A 31 7.18 4.89 7.59
C ALA A 31 7.16 3.35 7.63
N LEU A 32 7.37 2.71 6.47
CA LEU A 32 7.35 1.26 6.35
C LEU A 32 8.73 0.71 6.04
N GLN A 33 9.17 -0.31 6.78
CA GLN A 33 10.23 -1.20 6.31
C GLN A 33 9.70 -2.10 5.20
N VAL A 34 10.31 -2.03 4.01
CA VAL A 34 9.79 -2.71 2.81
C VAL A 34 9.73 -4.23 2.96
N ASP A 35 10.75 -4.85 3.56
CA ASP A 35 10.78 -6.30 3.75
C ASP A 35 9.74 -6.79 4.77
N GLU A 36 9.51 -6.01 5.83
CA GLU A 36 8.45 -6.29 6.80
C GLU A 36 7.06 -6.09 6.19
N TRP A 37 6.89 -5.05 5.37
CA TRP A 37 5.65 -4.82 4.65
C TRP A 37 5.35 -5.95 3.67
N TYR A 38 6.33 -6.40 2.89
CA TYR A 38 6.19 -7.57 2.00
C TYR A 38 5.77 -8.82 2.78
N SER A 39 6.43 -9.07 3.92
CA SER A 39 6.10 -10.20 4.80
C SER A 39 4.67 -10.10 5.34
N ARG A 40 4.21 -8.89 5.70
CA ARG A 40 2.84 -8.65 6.13
C ARG A 40 1.83 -8.88 5.01
N VAL A 41 2.08 -8.37 3.80
CA VAL A 41 1.21 -8.54 2.62
C VAL A 41 1.00 -10.02 2.29
N ARG A 42 2.06 -10.83 2.30
CA ARG A 42 1.97 -12.27 1.99
C ARG A 42 1.15 -13.11 2.97
N ARG A 43 0.79 -12.57 4.14
CA ARG A 43 -0.13 -13.25 5.07
C ARG A 43 -1.58 -13.21 4.59
N ALA A 44 -1.94 -12.31 3.68
CA ALA A 44 -3.28 -12.24 3.12
C ALA A 44 -3.43 -13.21 1.93
N ALA A 45 -4.53 -13.97 1.92
CA ALA A 45 -4.77 -15.04 0.96
C ALA A 45 -4.58 -14.65 -0.53
N PRO A 46 -5.00 -13.45 -1.00
CA PRO A 46 -4.81 -13.04 -2.39
C PRO A 46 -3.34 -12.89 -2.81
N TRP A 47 -2.42 -12.69 -1.86
CA TRP A 47 -1.00 -12.41 -2.12
C TRP A 47 -0.05 -13.45 -1.52
N LYS A 48 -0.56 -14.61 -1.08
CA LYS A 48 0.25 -15.67 -0.45
C LYS A 48 1.42 -16.09 -1.35
N ASP A 49 1.22 -16.09 -2.66
CA ASP A 49 2.19 -16.47 -3.69
C ASP A 49 2.74 -15.27 -4.47
N LEU A 50 2.63 -14.04 -3.93
CA LEU A 50 3.11 -12.83 -4.59
C LEU A 50 4.64 -12.87 -4.78
N PRO A 51 5.15 -12.89 -6.02
CA PRO A 51 6.59 -12.89 -6.27
C PRO A 51 7.22 -11.57 -5.84
N ARG A 52 8.38 -11.62 -5.17
CA ARG A 52 9.08 -10.42 -4.68
C ARG A 52 9.34 -9.39 -5.77
N ARG A 53 9.77 -9.85 -6.96
CA ARG A 53 10.00 -8.98 -8.14
C ARG A 53 8.77 -8.16 -8.54
N VAL A 54 7.56 -8.71 -8.40
CA VAL A 54 6.31 -8.05 -8.78
C VAL A 54 5.93 -7.00 -7.73
N PHE A 55 6.14 -7.32 -6.46
CA PHE A 55 5.98 -6.38 -5.36
C PHE A 55 6.94 -5.19 -5.51
N ASP A 56 8.23 -5.44 -5.74
CA ASP A 56 9.23 -4.38 -5.93
C ASP A 56 8.91 -3.50 -7.16
N ALA A 57 8.47 -4.11 -8.27
CA ALA A 57 8.06 -3.36 -9.46
C ALA A 57 6.86 -2.44 -9.20
N THR A 58 5.93 -2.87 -8.33
CA THR A 58 4.79 -2.04 -7.90
C THR A 58 5.25 -0.85 -7.07
N LEU A 59 6.21 -1.04 -6.17
CA LEU A 59 6.80 0.04 -5.37
C LEU A 59 7.61 1.01 -6.24
N ASP A 60 8.32 0.51 -7.24
CA ASP A 60 9.06 1.32 -8.22
C ASP A 60 8.13 2.24 -9.00
N MET A 61 7.01 1.70 -9.49
CA MET A 61 5.95 2.48 -10.12
C MET A 61 5.42 3.58 -9.19
N LEU A 62 5.09 3.24 -7.92
CA LEU A 62 4.57 4.21 -6.95
C LEU A 62 5.58 5.29 -6.54
N SER A 63 6.86 4.98 -6.67
CA SER A 63 7.99 5.88 -6.38
C SER A 63 8.45 6.67 -7.61
N GLY A 64 7.82 6.46 -8.78
CA GLY A 64 8.10 7.20 -10.00
C GLY A 64 9.30 6.69 -10.80
N ARG A 65 9.80 5.48 -10.51
CA ARG A 65 10.79 4.78 -11.34
C ARG A 65 10.06 3.77 -12.21
N TYR A 66 9.50 4.23 -13.32
CA TYR A 66 8.96 3.35 -14.35
C TYR A 66 9.99 3.23 -15.49
N PRO A 67 10.33 2.01 -15.98
CA PRO A 67 11.36 1.83 -17.02
C PRO A 67 10.98 2.41 -18.39
N SER A 68 9.70 2.65 -18.67
CA SER A 68 9.19 3.13 -19.96
C SER A 68 8.74 4.59 -19.89
N GLY A 69 9.27 5.42 -20.79
CA GLY A 69 9.17 6.88 -20.79
C GLY A 69 7.81 7.52 -21.09
N ASP A 70 6.72 6.74 -21.12
CA ASP A 70 5.40 7.22 -21.57
C ASP A 70 4.44 7.67 -20.45
N PHE A 71 4.93 7.84 -19.21
CA PHE A 71 4.09 8.21 -18.07
C PHE A 71 4.59 9.43 -17.30
N SER A 72 4.82 10.55 -18.01
CA SER A 72 5.18 11.83 -17.38
C SER A 72 4.05 12.48 -16.56
N ALA A 73 2.80 11.97 -16.69
CA ALA A 73 1.64 12.46 -15.97
C ALA A 73 1.46 11.86 -14.56
N PHE A 74 2.18 10.79 -14.22
CA PHE A 74 2.02 10.15 -12.92
C PHE A 74 2.79 10.92 -11.85
N ARG A 75 2.07 11.48 -10.86
CA ARG A 75 2.69 12.05 -9.67
C ARG A 75 3.05 10.93 -8.70
N PRO A 76 4.35 10.65 -8.44
CA PRO A 76 4.71 9.61 -7.50
C PRO A 76 4.13 9.92 -6.12
N LYS A 77 3.53 8.89 -5.51
CA LYS A 77 2.86 9.00 -4.21
C LYS A 77 3.79 8.66 -3.05
N LEU A 78 4.86 7.91 -3.33
CA LEU A 78 5.78 7.40 -2.32
C LEU A 78 7.22 7.84 -2.60
N VAL A 79 8.04 7.80 -1.56
CA VAL A 79 9.50 7.92 -1.60
C VAL A 79 10.06 6.63 -1.01
N TRP A 80 10.94 5.96 -1.76
CA TRP A 80 11.62 4.76 -1.29
C TRP A 80 13.12 5.02 -1.18
N ASN A 81 13.64 5.03 0.06
CA ASN A 81 15.07 4.99 0.31
C ASN A 81 15.58 3.55 0.14
N ARG A 82 16.37 3.31 -0.91
CA ARG A 82 16.89 1.97 -1.24
C ARG A 82 18.04 1.52 -0.34
N GLU A 83 18.74 2.45 0.30
CA GLU A 83 19.85 2.13 1.21
C GLU A 83 19.31 1.65 2.56
N THR A 84 18.26 2.30 3.07
CA THR A 84 17.66 1.95 4.36
C THR A 84 16.49 0.98 4.26
N GLY A 85 15.90 0.83 3.06
CA GLY A 85 14.70 0.02 2.85
C GLY A 85 13.42 0.67 3.39
N ILE A 86 13.44 1.97 3.68
CA ILE A 86 12.31 2.72 4.22
C ILE A 86 11.46 3.29 3.08
N LEU A 87 10.14 3.09 3.17
CA LEU A 87 9.12 3.63 2.28
C LEU A 87 8.24 4.64 3.04
N THR A 88 8.10 5.85 2.51
CA THR A 88 7.29 6.92 3.10
C THR A 88 6.35 7.55 2.08
N ALA A 89 5.25 8.16 2.55
CA ALA A 89 4.44 9.01 1.70
C ALA A 89 5.19 10.27 1.28
N ARG A 90 4.98 10.71 0.03
CA ARG A 90 5.54 11.95 -0.47
C ARG A 90 4.86 13.15 0.22
N PRO A 91 5.62 14.14 0.75
CA PRO A 91 5.04 15.35 1.33
C PRO A 91 4.12 16.06 0.32
N GLY A 92 2.86 16.32 0.71
CA GLY A 92 1.85 16.96 -0.14
C GLY A 92 0.99 16.00 -0.98
N ALA A 93 1.15 14.68 -0.84
CA ALA A 93 0.15 13.74 -1.36
C ALA A 93 -1.14 13.87 -0.54
N PRO A 94 -2.32 14.13 -1.14
CA PRO A 94 -3.56 14.18 -0.39
C PRO A 94 -3.85 12.79 0.17
N ILE A 95 -3.80 12.70 1.50
CA ILE A 95 -4.28 11.55 2.27
C ILE A 95 -5.79 11.45 2.13
N VAL A 96 -6.27 10.35 1.54
CA VAL A 96 -7.67 9.93 1.69
C VAL A 96 -7.81 9.41 3.12
N GLY A 97 -8.22 10.30 4.03
CA GLY A 97 -8.39 10.00 5.45
C GLY A 97 -7.47 10.87 6.32
N GLY A 98 -7.96 12.05 6.69
CA GLY A 98 -7.30 12.92 7.66
C GLY A 98 -7.36 12.30 9.06
N TYR A 99 -6.28 11.67 9.49
CA TYR A 99 -6.04 11.38 10.90
C TYR A 99 -4.63 11.85 11.28
N GLN A 100 -4.47 13.16 11.41
CA GLN A 100 -3.34 13.70 12.15
C GLN A 100 -3.64 13.53 13.65
N ARG A 101 -2.91 12.63 14.32
CA ARG A 101 -2.89 12.57 15.79
C ARG A 101 -2.40 13.90 16.33
N ARG A 102 -3.31 14.75 16.80
CA ARG A 102 -2.94 15.79 17.75
C ARG A 102 -2.72 15.10 19.10
N HIS A 103 -1.48 15.07 19.57
CA HIS A 103 -1.19 14.83 20.97
C HIS A 103 -1.71 16.03 21.77
N HIS A 104 -2.92 15.90 22.33
CA HIS A 104 -3.39 16.81 23.37
C HIS A 104 -3.46 16.04 24.69
N SER A 105 -2.41 16.22 25.49
CA SER A 105 -2.46 16.01 26.94
C SER A 105 -3.40 17.04 27.54
N GLY A 106 -4.58 16.60 27.99
CA GLY A 106 -5.56 17.45 28.67
C GLY A 106 -6.48 16.59 29.52
N SER A 107 -6.20 16.58 30.83
CA SER A 107 -6.97 15.93 31.88
C SER A 107 -8.44 16.37 31.85
N TRP A 108 -9.36 15.41 31.79
CA TRP A 108 -10.77 15.64 32.10
C TRP A 108 -11.01 15.17 33.52
N HIS A 109 -11.19 16.11 34.46
CA HIS A 109 -11.81 15.79 35.74
C HIS A 109 -13.33 15.68 35.55
N VAL A 110 -13.88 14.64 36.20
CA VAL A 110 -15.30 14.25 36.28
C VAL A 110 -16.15 15.35 36.90
#